data_AF-X1P6B4-F1
#
_entry.id   AF-X1P6B4-F1
#
_cell.length_a   1.000
_cell.length_b   1.000
_cell.length_c   1.000
_cell.angle_alpha   90.00
_cell.angle_beta   90.00
_cell.angle_gamma   90.00
#
_symmetry.space_group_name_H-M   'P 1'
#
loop_
_entity.id
_entity.type
_entity.pdbx_description
1 polymer ?
#
loop_
_entity_poly.entity_id
_entity_poly.type
_entity_poly.pdbx_seq_one_letter_code
_entity_poly.pdbx_strand_id
1 'polypeptide(L)'
;ICGQIWACPVCAYRIALQRSKEVWAVIRAIRHIGGAVYMVTATIPHSRKKVVKSTRKAATKAHNRKYALKSLRQAVTRSHTRVFSGRPWKKIEHDLGIIGWVRALEVTYGWLFGWHPHLHTLLFTRHPLSKAQIDVLLQFLYGRWSDAVVAAGYRPPHSEHGLVISRGESAGDYISKICHQDLGHQGLAAEISQAGSKKGRLASRTVPQIIDDWGDYRRESDRLLLLEWLTGMRGARHLTWSKGFR
;
A
#
# COMPACT_ATOMS: atom_id res chain seq x y z
N ILE A 1 2.56 -21.80 15.50
CA ILE A 1 2.53 -20.58 14.66
C ILE A 1 1.28 -20.66 13.78
N CYS A 2 0.39 -19.65 13.76
CA CYS A 2 -0.87 -19.72 12.98
C CYS A 2 -0.77 -19.20 11.53
N GLY A 3 0.33 -18.52 11.18
CA GLY A 3 0.59 -18.03 9.81
C GLY A 3 -0.29 -16.87 9.35
N GLN A 4 -1.16 -16.35 10.21
CA GLN A 4 -2.12 -15.29 9.87
C GLN A 4 -1.48 -13.91 9.99
N ILE A 5 -1.01 -13.38 8.86
CA ILE A 5 -0.30 -12.10 8.85
C ILE A 5 -1.18 -10.92 9.26
N TRP A 6 -2.49 -10.95 8.96
CA TRP A 6 -3.38 -9.83 9.28
C TRP A 6 -4.14 -10.01 10.59
N ALA A 7 -4.16 -11.20 11.19
CA ALA A 7 -5.00 -11.47 12.36
C ALA A 7 -4.21 -11.77 13.64
N CYS A 8 -2.92 -12.10 13.53
CA CYS A 8 -2.09 -12.44 14.69
C CYS A 8 -0.87 -11.50 14.73
N PRO A 9 -0.73 -10.63 15.73
CA PRO A 9 0.38 -9.67 15.81
C PRO A 9 1.74 -10.37 15.86
N VAL A 10 1.84 -11.53 16.53
CA VAL A 10 3.07 -12.34 16.57
C VAL A 10 3.44 -12.87 15.18
N CYS A 11 2.47 -13.38 14.42
CA CYS A 11 2.72 -13.87 13.07
C CYS A 11 2.96 -12.73 12.08
N ALA A 12 2.23 -11.61 12.22
CA ALA A 12 2.45 -10.39 11.48
C ALA A 12 3.92 -9.97 11.57
N TYR A 13 4.46 -9.92 12.79
CA TYR A 13 5.84 -9.54 13.04
C TYR A 13 6.84 -10.45 12.35
N ARG A 14 6.73 -11.75 12.60
CA ARG A 14 7.69 -12.73 12.07
C ARG A 14 7.66 -12.81 10.55
N ILE A 15 6.46 -12.78 9.97
CA ILE A 15 6.28 -12.83 8.50
C ILE A 15 6.80 -11.54 7.87
N ALA A 16 6.50 -10.37 8.44
CA ALA A 16 6.98 -9.10 7.92
C ALA A 16 8.50 -8.99 8.00
N LEU A 17 9.12 -9.42 9.11
CA LEU A 17 10.57 -9.48 9.25
C LEU A 17 11.21 -10.39 8.20
N GLN A 18 10.69 -11.61 8.00
CA GLN A 18 11.22 -12.54 7.01
C GLN A 18 11.10 -11.98 5.59
N ARG A 19 9.94 -11.41 5.26
CA ARG A 19 9.70 -10.79 3.95
C ARG A 19 10.57 -9.57 3.69
N SER A 20 10.84 -8.78 4.72
CA SER A 20 11.77 -7.65 4.63
C SER A 20 13.16 -8.15 4.21
N LYS A 21 13.67 -9.22 4.83
CA LYS A 21 14.95 -9.85 4.44
C LYS A 21 14.96 -10.30 2.98
N GLU A 22 13.88 -10.93 2.50
CA GLU A 22 13.76 -11.38 1.11
C GLU A 22 13.83 -10.20 0.12
N VAL A 23 13.07 -9.13 0.37
CA VAL A 23 13.08 -7.96 -0.52
C VAL A 23 14.44 -7.26 -0.46
N TRP A 24 15.05 -7.17 0.72
CA TRP A 24 16.40 -6.63 0.89
C TRP A 24 17.46 -7.39 0.09
N ALA A 25 17.39 -8.73 0.08
CA ALA A 25 18.30 -9.55 -0.71
C ALA A 25 18.18 -9.22 -2.21
N VAL A 26 16.95 -9.11 -2.73
CA VAL A 26 16.71 -8.72 -4.12
C VAL A 26 17.22 -7.32 -4.42
N ILE A 27 16.93 -6.33 -3.56
CA ILE A 27 17.43 -4.96 -3.74
C ILE A 27 18.96 -4.93 -3.82
N ARG A 28 19.64 -5.62 -2.91
CA ARG A 28 21.11 -5.70 -2.91
C ARG A 28 21.64 -6.36 -4.17
N ALA A 29 21.05 -7.47 -4.59
CA ALA A 29 21.44 -8.17 -5.82
C ALA A 29 21.29 -7.28 -7.06
N ILE A 30 20.16 -6.57 -7.20
CA ILE A 30 19.93 -5.66 -8.33
C ILE A 30 20.92 -4.48 -8.32
N ARG A 31 21.16 -3.87 -7.17
CA ARG A 31 22.13 -2.77 -7.07
C ARG A 31 23.55 -3.23 -7.36
N HIS A 32 23.92 -4.45 -6.92
CA HIS A 32 25.25 -5.03 -7.17
C HIS A 32 25.55 -5.20 -8.67
N ILE A 33 24.54 -5.51 -9.48
CA ILE A 33 24.70 -5.64 -10.94
C ILE A 33 24.49 -4.31 -11.69
N GLY A 34 24.52 -3.17 -10.99
CA GLY A 34 24.37 -1.84 -11.57
C GLY A 34 22.93 -1.41 -11.88
N GLY A 35 21.93 -2.16 -11.38
CA GLY A 35 20.52 -1.84 -11.54
C GLY A 35 20.01 -0.80 -10.52
N ALA A 36 18.76 -0.37 -10.71
CA ALA A 36 18.11 0.60 -9.84
C ALA A 36 16.74 0.13 -9.34
N VAL A 37 16.27 0.78 -8.28
CA VAL A 37 14.98 0.50 -7.64
C VAL A 37 14.19 1.80 -7.55
N TYR A 38 12.93 1.76 -7.96
CA TYR A 38 12.00 2.88 -7.92
C TYR A 38 10.79 2.49 -7.10
N MET A 39 10.29 3.40 -6.30
CA MET A 39 9.08 3.18 -5.54
C MET A 39 7.92 3.95 -6.16
N VAL A 40 6.85 3.22 -6.44
CA VAL A 40 5.56 3.75 -6.88
C VAL A 40 4.57 3.62 -5.75
N THR A 41 4.06 4.74 -5.26
CA THR A 41 2.97 4.76 -4.27
C THR A 41 1.69 5.16 -4.99
N ALA A 42 0.67 4.30 -4.92
CA ALA A 42 -0.62 4.51 -5.58
C ALA A 42 -1.77 4.43 -4.56
N THR A 43 -2.70 5.38 -4.66
CA THR A 43 -3.82 5.51 -3.71
C THR A 43 -5.14 5.73 -4.43
N ILE A 44 -6.24 5.21 -3.87
CA ILE A 44 -7.60 5.44 -4.39
C ILE A 44 -8.22 6.60 -3.61
N PRO A 45 -8.64 7.71 -4.26
CA PRO A 45 -9.30 8.79 -3.57
C PRO A 45 -10.68 8.36 -3.06
N HIS A 46 -10.91 8.52 -1.76
CA HIS A 46 -12.19 8.26 -1.13
C HIS A 46 -12.41 9.18 0.07
N SER A 47 -13.68 9.33 0.49
CA SER A 47 -13.99 9.97 1.75
C SER A 47 -15.19 9.31 2.40
N ARG A 48 -15.13 9.14 3.72
CA ARG A 48 -16.23 8.61 4.53
C ARG A 48 -17.43 9.56 4.55
N LYS A 49 -17.20 10.87 4.40
CA LYS A 49 -18.22 11.93 4.56
C LYS A 49 -19.11 12.19 3.34
N LYS A 50 -18.87 11.61 2.16
CA LYS A 50 -19.87 11.69 1.09
C LYS A 50 -20.97 10.65 1.30
N VAL A 51 -21.61 10.66 2.46
CA VAL A 51 -23.01 10.22 2.53
C VAL A 51 -23.71 11.07 1.48
N VAL A 52 -24.07 10.44 0.36
CA VAL A 52 -24.98 11.07 -0.59
C VAL A 52 -26.14 11.52 0.30
N LYS A 53 -26.50 12.81 0.31
CA LYS A 53 -27.77 13.30 0.88
C LYS A 53 -28.97 12.72 0.10
N SER A 54 -28.90 11.43 -0.21
CA SER A 54 -29.93 10.61 -0.81
C SER A 54 -30.69 10.04 0.37
N THR A 55 -31.93 10.46 0.49
CA THR A 55 -32.90 10.01 1.50
C THR A 55 -33.23 8.52 1.40
N ARG A 56 -32.65 7.78 0.43
CA ARG A 56 -32.89 6.34 0.24
C ARG A 56 -31.89 5.50 1.03
N LYS A 57 -32.37 4.78 2.06
CA LYS A 57 -31.58 3.82 2.87
C LYS A 57 -30.72 2.85 2.03
N ALA A 58 -31.23 2.42 0.86
CA ALA A 58 -30.52 1.54 -0.07
C ALA A 58 -29.24 2.18 -0.67
N ALA A 59 -29.27 3.47 -1.01
CA ALA A 59 -28.12 4.20 -1.54
C ALA A 59 -27.02 4.35 -0.47
N THR A 60 -27.41 4.60 0.77
CA THR A 60 -26.48 4.66 1.92
C THR A 60 -25.84 3.29 2.20
N LYS A 61 -26.61 2.18 2.13
CA LYS A 61 -26.06 0.83 2.30
C LYS A 61 -25.12 0.42 1.16
N ALA A 62 -25.41 0.81 -0.08
CA ALA A 62 -24.52 0.59 -1.23
C ALA A 62 -23.23 1.42 -1.11
N HIS A 63 -23.34 2.68 -0.70
CA HIS A 63 -22.20 3.54 -0.40
C HIS A 63 -21.29 2.91 0.67
N ASN A 64 -21.86 2.55 1.83
CA ASN A 64 -21.09 1.96 2.93
C ASN A 64 -20.39 0.65 2.53
N ARG A 65 -21.04 -0.21 1.71
CA ARG A 65 -20.40 -1.42 1.19
C ARG A 65 -19.25 -1.14 0.23
N LYS A 66 -19.33 -0.08 -0.57
CA LYS A 66 -18.27 0.33 -1.50
C LYS A 66 -17.01 0.78 -0.76
N TYR A 67 -17.17 1.48 0.36
CA TYR A 67 -16.06 1.99 1.19
C TYR A 67 -15.68 1.07 2.36
N ALA A 68 -16.28 -0.13 2.43
CA ALA A 68 -15.82 -1.16 3.35
C ALA A 68 -14.40 -1.60 2.98
N LEU A 69 -13.59 -1.93 3.98
CA LEU A 69 -12.18 -2.29 3.82
C LEU A 69 -11.96 -3.35 2.73
N LYS A 70 -12.78 -4.41 2.72
CA LYS A 70 -12.68 -5.49 1.72
C LYS A 70 -12.83 -4.95 0.29
N SER A 71 -13.80 -4.07 0.07
CA SER A 71 -14.12 -3.50 -1.24
C SER A 71 -13.00 -2.56 -1.71
N LEU A 72 -12.51 -1.69 -0.83
CA LEU A 72 -11.39 -0.79 -1.12
C LEU A 72 -10.11 -1.57 -1.43
N ARG A 73 -9.79 -2.59 -0.63
CA ARG A 73 -8.65 -3.49 -0.85
C ARG A 73 -8.74 -4.20 -2.21
N GLN A 74 -9.92 -4.70 -2.55
CA GLN A 74 -10.14 -5.36 -3.85
C GLN A 74 -10.04 -4.37 -5.01
N ALA A 75 -10.51 -3.13 -4.82
CA ALA A 75 -10.38 -2.08 -5.83
C ALA A 75 -8.90 -1.74 -6.07
N VAL A 76 -8.13 -1.41 -5.03
CA VAL A 76 -6.70 -1.05 -5.15
C VAL A 76 -5.89 -2.19 -5.79
N THR A 77 -6.17 -3.44 -5.40
CA THR A 77 -5.49 -4.63 -5.95
C THR A 77 -5.82 -4.85 -7.43
N ARG A 78 -7.09 -4.72 -7.83
CA ARG A 78 -7.50 -4.89 -9.23
C ARG A 78 -6.97 -3.75 -10.11
N SER A 79 -6.99 -2.52 -9.60
CA SER A 79 -6.43 -1.37 -10.30
C SER A 79 -4.93 -1.56 -10.55
N HIS A 80 -4.19 -2.00 -9.52
CA HIS A 80 -2.77 -2.33 -9.67
C HIS A 80 -2.55 -3.43 -10.71
N THR A 81 -3.32 -4.51 -10.64
CA THR A 81 -3.22 -5.60 -11.63
C THR A 81 -3.41 -5.09 -13.06
N ARG A 82 -4.35 -4.17 -13.30
CA ARG A 82 -4.57 -3.58 -14.63
C ARG A 82 -3.39 -2.72 -15.09
N VAL A 83 -2.76 -1.96 -14.20
CA VAL A 83 -1.58 -1.13 -14.53
C VAL A 83 -0.40 -2.00 -14.97
N PHE A 84 -0.11 -3.06 -14.21
CA PHE A 84 1.07 -3.92 -14.38
C PHE A 84 0.80 -5.17 -15.24
N SER A 85 -0.14 -5.09 -16.19
CA SER A 85 -0.48 -6.21 -17.08
C SER A 85 -0.82 -5.78 -18.51
N GLY A 86 -0.87 -6.79 -19.39
CA GLY A 86 -1.20 -6.64 -20.81
C GLY A 86 -0.03 -6.13 -21.66
N ARG A 87 -0.29 -6.03 -22.97
CA ARG A 87 0.70 -5.59 -23.97
C ARG A 87 1.32 -4.22 -23.65
N PRO A 88 0.57 -3.19 -23.19
CA PRO A 88 1.18 -1.90 -22.88
C PRO A 88 2.20 -1.98 -21.73
N TRP A 89 1.93 -2.79 -20.70
CA TRP A 89 2.89 -3.02 -19.61
C TRP A 89 4.14 -3.73 -20.14
N LYS A 90 3.99 -4.77 -20.96
CA LYS A 90 5.12 -5.49 -21.56
C LYS A 90 5.99 -4.60 -22.44
N LYS A 91 5.39 -3.65 -23.16
CA LYS A 91 6.13 -2.66 -23.94
C LYS A 91 6.96 -1.74 -23.04
N ILE A 92 6.36 -1.10 -22.02
CA ILE A 92 7.14 -0.20 -21.15
C ILE A 92 8.18 -0.95 -20.32
N GLU A 93 7.89 -2.20 -19.95
CA GLU A 93 8.82 -3.09 -19.23
C GLU A 93 10.07 -3.34 -20.05
N HIS A 94 9.90 -3.64 -21.34
CA HIS A 94 11.00 -3.76 -22.30
C HIS A 94 11.73 -2.43 -22.52
N ASP A 95 11.00 -1.38 -22.89
CA ASP A 95 11.58 -0.10 -23.34
C ASP A 95 12.37 0.62 -22.24
N LEU A 96 11.98 0.44 -20.97
CA LEU A 96 12.67 1.03 -19.82
C LEU A 96 13.57 0.03 -19.07
N GLY A 97 13.73 -1.20 -19.58
CA GLY A 97 14.55 -2.22 -18.94
C GLY A 97 14.09 -2.59 -17.53
N ILE A 98 12.78 -2.58 -17.27
CA ILE A 98 12.19 -3.06 -16.02
C ILE A 98 12.26 -4.60 -16.03
N ILE A 99 12.80 -5.18 -14.97
CA ILE A 99 13.02 -6.63 -14.84
C ILE A 99 12.05 -7.31 -13.90
N GLY A 100 11.33 -6.53 -13.10
CA GLY A 100 10.31 -7.05 -12.21
C GLY A 100 9.84 -6.03 -11.21
N TRP A 101 8.92 -6.48 -10.36
CA TRP A 101 8.40 -5.68 -9.27
C TRP A 101 7.95 -6.53 -8.10
N VAL A 102 7.93 -5.91 -6.92
CA VAL A 102 7.23 -6.42 -5.74
C VAL A 102 6.32 -5.33 -5.21
N ARG A 103 5.11 -5.68 -4.79
CA ARG A 103 4.19 -4.74 -4.16
C ARG A 103 3.76 -5.17 -2.77
N ALA A 104 3.76 -4.21 -1.85
CA ALA A 104 3.28 -4.35 -0.49
C ALA A 104 1.92 -3.68 -0.33
N LEU A 105 1.03 -4.31 0.44
CA LEU A 105 -0.23 -3.72 0.89
C LEU A 105 -0.02 -3.11 2.27
N GLU A 106 -0.24 -1.81 2.40
CA GLU A 106 -0.29 -1.09 3.67
C GLU A 106 -1.74 -0.65 3.88
N VAL A 107 -2.24 -0.68 5.12
CA VAL A 107 -3.59 -0.22 5.42
C VAL A 107 -3.61 0.57 6.71
N THR A 108 -4.09 1.82 6.63
CA THR A 108 -4.30 2.68 7.79
C THR A 108 -5.76 3.07 7.94
N TYR A 109 -6.14 3.61 9.09
CA TYR A 109 -7.47 4.13 9.35
C TYR A 109 -7.41 5.61 9.74
N GLY A 110 -8.01 6.48 8.93
CA GLY A 110 -8.15 7.90 9.23
C GLY A 110 -9.57 8.25 9.63
N TRP A 111 -9.75 9.09 10.65
CA TRP A 111 -11.08 9.47 11.15
C TRP A 111 -12.01 10.05 10.06
N LEU A 112 -11.46 10.94 9.21
CA LEU A 112 -12.24 11.64 8.19
C LEU A 112 -12.58 10.80 6.95
N PHE A 113 -11.77 9.79 6.67
CA PHE A 113 -11.74 9.15 5.36
C PHE A 113 -11.94 7.63 5.43
N GLY A 114 -11.79 7.00 6.61
CA GLY A 114 -12.03 5.57 6.84
C GLY A 114 -10.77 4.72 6.65
N TRP A 115 -10.92 3.51 6.13
CA TRP A 115 -9.81 2.61 5.80
C TRP A 115 -9.09 3.04 4.53
N HIS A 116 -7.76 3.14 4.57
CA HIS A 116 -6.92 3.53 3.44
C HIS A 116 -5.96 2.41 3.08
N PRO A 117 -6.37 1.49 2.19
CA PRO A 117 -5.44 0.54 1.62
C PRO A 117 -4.59 1.22 0.55
N HIS A 118 -3.28 1.21 0.75
CA HIS A 118 -2.24 1.71 -0.14
C HIS A 118 -1.43 0.55 -0.72
N LEU A 119 -0.99 0.71 -1.96
CA LEU A 119 -0.02 -0.20 -2.56
C LEU A 119 1.28 0.53 -2.82
N HIS A 120 2.36 -0.01 -2.25
CA HIS A 120 3.72 0.41 -2.53
C HIS A 120 4.35 -0.62 -3.45
N THR A 121 4.72 -0.20 -4.65
CA THR A 121 5.34 -1.08 -5.65
C THR A 121 6.78 -0.67 -5.83
N LEU A 122 7.71 -1.60 -5.60
CA LEU A 122 9.10 -1.46 -5.98
C LEU A 122 9.26 -2.00 -7.39
N LEU A 123 9.72 -1.15 -8.29
CA LEU A 123 10.09 -1.48 -9.66
C LEU A 123 11.60 -1.60 -9.73
N PHE A 124 12.07 -2.70 -10.33
CA PHE A 124 13.49 -2.97 -10.50
C PHE A 124 13.85 -2.79 -11.97
N THR A 125 14.94 -2.08 -12.25
CA THR A 125 15.43 -1.83 -13.61
C THR A 125 16.86 -2.32 -13.78
N ARG A 126 17.23 -2.76 -15.00
CA ARG A 126 18.61 -3.20 -15.32
C ARG A 126 19.63 -2.09 -15.15
N HIS A 127 19.22 -0.86 -15.41
CA HIS A 127 20.05 0.35 -15.29
C HIS A 127 19.23 1.48 -14.66
N PRO A 128 19.88 2.48 -14.04
CA PRO A 128 19.20 3.69 -13.59
C PRO A 128 18.53 4.41 -14.77
N LEU A 129 17.25 4.73 -14.60
CA LEU A 129 16.48 5.57 -15.51
C LEU A 129 16.93 7.03 -15.43
N SER A 130 17.01 7.65 -16.61
CA SER A 130 17.13 9.11 -16.77
C SER A 130 15.87 9.83 -16.29
N LYS A 131 15.94 11.15 -16.10
CA LYS A 131 14.78 11.96 -15.72
C LYS A 131 13.63 11.83 -16.73
N ALA A 132 13.95 11.93 -18.03
CA ALA A 132 12.95 11.77 -19.09
C ALA A 132 12.29 10.39 -19.07
N GLN A 133 13.05 9.31 -18.80
CA GLN A 133 12.48 7.97 -18.66
C GLN A 133 11.58 7.83 -17.43
N ILE A 134 11.93 8.49 -16.32
CA ILE A 134 11.07 8.54 -15.13
C ILE A 134 9.77 9.28 -15.42
N ASP A 135 9.83 10.39 -16.16
CA ASP A 135 8.65 11.17 -16.53
C ASP A 135 7.71 10.35 -17.45
N VAL A 136 8.28 9.63 -18.44
CA VAL A 136 7.53 8.68 -19.29
C VAL A 136 6.86 7.59 -18.45
N LEU A 137 7.60 7.00 -17.51
CA LEU A 137 7.06 5.98 -16.61
C LEU A 137 5.94 6.53 -15.73
N LEU A 138 6.11 7.73 -15.17
CA LEU A 138 5.11 8.40 -14.35
C LEU A 138 3.83 8.64 -15.12
N GLN A 139 3.92 9.23 -16.32
CA GLN A 139 2.76 9.50 -17.18
C GLN A 139 2.02 8.20 -17.55
N PHE A 140 2.76 7.16 -17.95
CA PHE A 140 2.18 5.85 -18.25
C PHE A 140 1.46 5.24 -17.06
N LEU A 141 2.10 5.19 -15.90
CA LEU A 141 1.53 4.59 -14.69
C LEU A 141 0.33 5.38 -14.19
N TYR A 142 0.41 6.71 -14.19
CA TYR A 142 -0.68 7.58 -13.77
C TYR A 142 -1.90 7.43 -14.67
N GLY A 143 -1.73 7.45 -16.00
CA GLY A 143 -2.84 7.28 -16.94
C GLY A 143 -3.59 5.97 -16.71
N ARG A 144 -2.86 4.85 -16.66
CA ARG A 144 -3.46 3.54 -16.40
C ARG A 144 -4.06 3.41 -15.01
N TRP A 145 -3.43 4.03 -14.00
CA TRP A 145 -3.96 4.04 -12.64
C TRP A 145 -5.29 4.79 -12.58
N SER A 146 -5.34 6.00 -13.15
CA SER A 146 -6.54 6.82 -13.24
C SER A 146 -7.70 6.07 -13.90
N ASP A 147 -7.46 5.50 -15.09
CA ASP A 147 -8.46 4.72 -15.82
C ASP A 147 -8.98 3.53 -14.99
N ALA A 148 -8.06 2.82 -14.34
CA ALA A 148 -8.42 1.66 -13.54
C ALA A 148 -9.23 2.03 -12.28
N VAL A 149 -8.92 3.16 -11.65
CA VAL A 149 -9.64 3.72 -10.50
C VAL A 149 -11.05 4.19 -10.90
N VAL A 150 -11.17 4.89 -12.03
CA VAL A 150 -12.46 5.32 -12.58
C VAL A 150 -13.32 4.12 -12.97
N ALA A 151 -12.75 3.12 -13.64
CA ALA A 151 -13.43 1.87 -13.97
C ALA A 151 -13.82 1.03 -12.74
N ALA A 152 -13.17 1.24 -11.59
CA ALA A 152 -13.59 0.67 -10.30
C ALA A 152 -14.71 1.48 -9.61
N GLY A 153 -15.18 2.55 -10.25
CA GLY A 153 -16.26 3.42 -9.81
C GLY A 153 -15.82 4.54 -8.87
N TYR A 154 -14.52 4.80 -8.71
CA TYR A 154 -14.02 5.88 -7.85
C TYR A 154 -13.79 7.16 -8.65
N ARG A 155 -13.61 8.27 -7.93
CA ARG A 155 -13.23 9.54 -8.57
C ARG A 155 -11.81 9.42 -9.14
N PRO A 156 -11.48 10.15 -10.22
CA PRO A 156 -10.13 10.18 -10.73
C PRO A 156 -9.17 10.64 -9.61
N PRO A 157 -7.99 10.01 -9.52
CA PRO A 157 -6.96 10.42 -8.57
C PRO A 157 -6.45 11.84 -8.89
N HIS A 158 -5.88 12.52 -7.89
CA HIS A 158 -5.27 13.83 -8.11
C HIS A 158 -3.99 13.67 -8.95
N SER A 159 -3.74 14.59 -9.87
CA SER A 159 -2.55 14.54 -10.76
C SER A 159 -1.23 14.52 -10.00
N GLU A 160 -1.13 15.29 -8.91
CA GLU A 160 0.12 15.42 -8.15
C GLU A 160 0.31 14.38 -7.03
N HIS A 161 -0.77 13.78 -6.53
CA HIS A 161 -0.73 12.95 -5.31
C HIS A 161 -1.35 11.56 -5.50
N GLY A 162 -2.00 11.34 -6.64
CA GLY A 162 -2.68 10.10 -6.97
C GLY A 162 -1.73 8.93 -7.18
N LEU A 163 -0.57 9.22 -7.77
CA LEU A 163 0.52 8.29 -8.00
C LEU A 163 1.84 9.08 -7.95
N VAL A 164 2.76 8.62 -7.13
CA VAL A 164 4.07 9.26 -6.96
C VAL A 164 5.17 8.23 -7.21
N ILE A 165 6.20 8.63 -7.95
CA ILE A 165 7.44 7.85 -8.12
C ILE A 165 8.55 8.54 -7.35
N SER A 166 9.30 7.76 -6.58
CA SER A 166 10.53 8.22 -5.91
C SER A 166 11.68 7.28 -6.24
N ARG A 167 12.89 7.84 -6.36
CA ARG A 167 14.12 7.03 -6.44
C ARG A 167 14.26 6.28 -5.13
N GLY A 168 14.42 4.97 -5.22
CA GLY A 168 14.49 4.06 -4.09
C GLY A 168 15.80 4.15 -3.30
N GLU A 169 16.44 5.31 -3.23
CA GLU A 169 17.63 5.54 -2.39
C GLU A 169 17.32 5.14 -0.93
N SER A 170 16.08 5.37 -0.47
CA SER A 170 15.51 4.91 0.80
C SER A 170 14.63 3.66 0.71
N ALA A 171 14.61 2.91 -0.40
CA ALA A 171 13.72 1.75 -0.58
C ALA A 171 13.90 0.70 0.53
N GLY A 172 15.12 0.56 1.04
CA GLY A 172 15.45 -0.28 2.18
C GLY A 172 14.81 0.17 3.50
N ASP A 173 14.93 1.46 3.84
CA ASP A 173 14.28 2.07 5.01
C ASP A 173 12.76 2.05 4.89
N TYR A 174 12.26 2.14 3.66
CA TYR A 174 10.82 2.18 3.37
C TYR A 174 10.17 0.79 3.46
N ILE A 175 10.84 -0.30 3.04
CA ILE A 175 10.33 -1.66 3.27
C ILE A 175 10.33 -1.97 4.75
N SER A 176 11.40 -1.61 5.47
CA SER A 176 11.42 -1.69 6.93
C SER A 176 10.23 -0.91 7.50
N LYS A 177 9.96 0.31 7.05
CA LYS A 177 8.77 1.07 7.48
C LYS A 177 7.45 0.40 7.12
N ILE A 178 7.21 -0.06 5.89
CA ILE A 178 5.94 -0.73 5.52
C ILE A 178 5.77 -2.04 6.29
N CYS A 179 6.82 -2.85 6.39
CA CYS A 179 6.79 -4.12 7.11
C CYS A 179 6.67 -3.92 8.63
N HIS A 180 7.10 -2.77 9.17
CA HIS A 180 7.04 -2.45 10.59
C HIS A 180 5.90 -1.49 10.97
N GLN A 181 5.24 -0.82 10.03
CA GLN A 181 4.05 0.01 10.29
C GLN A 181 2.85 -0.86 10.70
N ASP A 182 2.76 -2.09 10.18
CA ASP A 182 1.81 -3.12 10.64
C ASP A 182 2.12 -3.63 12.07
N LEU A 183 3.13 -3.08 12.75
CA LEU A 183 3.60 -3.49 14.08
C LEU A 183 3.58 -2.37 15.14
N GLY A 184 3.01 -1.20 14.84
CA GLY A 184 2.81 -0.13 15.84
C GLY A 184 4.07 0.64 16.23
N HIS A 185 5.25 0.10 15.91
CA HIS A 185 6.53 0.72 16.19
C HIS A 185 7.43 0.61 14.97
N GLN A 186 7.86 1.76 14.44
CA GLN A 186 8.98 1.83 13.52
C GLN A 186 10.21 1.26 14.25
N GLY A 187 10.55 0.00 13.95
CA GLY A 187 11.72 -0.75 14.43
C GLY A 187 12.42 -0.18 15.66
N LEU A 188 12.22 -0.81 16.82
CA LEU A 188 12.77 -0.51 18.16
C LEU A 188 14.21 0.05 18.21
N ALA A 189 15.08 -0.25 17.23
CA ALA A 189 16.43 0.32 17.12
C ALA A 189 16.49 1.77 16.60
N ALA A 190 15.55 2.19 15.75
CA ALA A 190 15.46 3.56 15.22
C ALA A 190 14.75 4.52 16.18
N GLU A 191 13.85 4.01 17.02
CA GLU A 191 13.07 4.83 17.96
C GLU A 191 13.92 5.33 19.15
N ILE A 192 14.93 4.57 19.60
CA ILE A 192 15.89 5.05 20.62
C ILE A 192 16.69 6.27 20.11
N SER A 193 16.85 6.41 18.80
CA SER A 193 17.62 7.51 18.19
C SER A 193 16.76 8.68 17.68
N GLN A 194 15.42 8.53 17.59
CA GLN A 194 14.53 9.54 16.95
C GLN A 194 13.20 9.78 17.68
N ALA A 195 13.14 9.58 19.00
CA ALA A 195 11.97 9.78 19.85
C ALA A 195 11.26 11.16 19.75
N GLY A 196 11.83 12.13 19.02
CA GLY A 196 11.25 13.46 18.83
C GLY A 196 10.54 13.74 17.49
N SER A 197 10.60 12.87 16.48
CA SER A 197 10.22 13.27 15.12
C SER A 197 9.26 12.32 14.39
N LYS A 198 7.96 12.58 14.55
CA LYS A 198 6.92 12.69 13.48
C LYS A 198 5.54 12.23 13.96
N LYS A 199 4.86 13.14 14.66
CA LYS A 199 3.39 13.22 14.59
C LYS A 199 3.01 13.51 13.13
N GLY A 200 2.58 12.50 12.39
CA GLY A 200 2.09 12.66 11.02
C GLY A 200 0.90 13.62 10.96
N ARG A 201 0.92 14.56 10.00
CA ARG A 201 -0.17 15.50 9.72
C ARG A 201 -1.51 14.74 9.58
N LEU A 202 -2.46 15.03 10.46
CA LEU A 202 -3.85 14.52 10.50
C LEU A 202 -4.03 13.01 10.83
N ALA A 203 -3.54 12.57 12.01
CA ALA A 203 -4.07 11.48 12.86
C ALA A 203 -4.70 10.23 12.18
N SER A 204 -3.99 9.58 11.26
CA SER A 204 -4.31 8.20 10.84
C SER A 204 -3.70 7.19 11.81
N ARG A 205 -4.42 6.12 12.12
CA ARG A 205 -4.00 5.02 13.00
C ARG A 205 -3.65 3.78 12.19
N THR A 206 -2.60 3.08 12.60
CA THR A 206 -2.28 1.71 12.18
C THR A 206 -3.14 0.71 12.95
N VAL A 207 -3.23 -0.55 12.51
CA VAL A 207 -4.01 -1.55 13.23
C VAL A 207 -3.46 -1.87 14.61
N PRO A 208 -2.14 -2.00 14.84
CA PRO A 208 -1.59 -2.12 16.18
C PRO A 208 -2.02 -0.96 17.10
N GLN A 209 -1.97 0.28 16.62
CA GLN A 209 -2.46 1.42 17.39
C GLN A 209 -3.96 1.30 17.73
N ILE A 210 -4.79 0.74 16.84
CA ILE A 210 -6.20 0.46 17.14
C ILE A 210 -6.34 -0.67 18.17
N ILE A 211 -5.47 -1.68 18.15
CA ILE A 211 -5.43 -2.76 19.15
C ILE A 211 -5.06 -2.19 20.52
N ASP A 212 -4.01 -1.36 20.58
CA ASP A 212 -3.54 -0.71 21.80
C ASP A 212 -4.63 0.23 22.36
N ASP A 213 -5.19 1.11 21.51
CA ASP A 213 -6.30 1.99 21.87
C ASP A 213 -7.51 1.20 22.41
N TRP A 214 -7.82 0.04 21.83
CA TRP A 214 -8.92 -0.80 22.32
C TRP A 214 -8.56 -1.46 23.66
N GLY A 215 -7.31 -1.87 23.85
CA GLY A 215 -6.80 -2.41 25.11
C GLY A 215 -6.93 -1.41 26.26
N ASP A 216 -6.53 -0.17 26.00
CA ASP A 216 -6.50 0.92 26.99
C ASP A 216 -7.88 1.52 27.25
N TYR A 217 -8.63 1.84 26.19
CA TYR A 217 -9.86 2.64 26.30
C TYR A 217 -11.15 1.84 26.14
N ARG A 218 -11.10 0.58 25.68
CA ARG A 218 -12.27 -0.30 25.50
C ARG A 218 -13.41 0.29 24.67
N ARG A 219 -13.12 1.21 23.75
CA ARG A 219 -14.14 1.89 22.93
C ARG A 219 -14.76 0.91 21.95
N GLU A 220 -16.09 0.90 21.87
CA GLU A 220 -16.83 0.06 20.91
C GLU A 220 -16.45 0.39 19.46
N SER A 221 -16.15 1.66 19.17
CA SER A 221 -15.67 2.07 17.85
C SER A 221 -14.41 1.34 17.41
N ASP A 222 -13.46 1.11 18.33
CA ASP A 222 -12.21 0.42 18.01
C ASP A 222 -12.45 -1.09 17.86
N ARG A 223 -13.31 -1.67 18.71
CA ARG A 223 -13.78 -3.07 18.54
C ARG A 223 -14.39 -3.32 17.16
N LEU A 224 -15.28 -2.43 16.69
CA LEU A 224 -15.92 -2.56 15.39
C LEU A 224 -14.92 -2.45 14.24
N LEU A 225 -13.89 -1.59 14.35
CA LEU A 225 -12.81 -1.51 13.37
C LEU A 225 -11.99 -2.81 13.33
N LEU A 226 -11.67 -3.40 14.49
CA LEU A 226 -10.95 -4.68 14.54
C LEU A 226 -11.78 -5.83 13.92
N LEU A 227 -13.10 -5.86 14.12
CA LEU A 227 -13.97 -6.84 13.46
C LEU A 227 -14.02 -6.67 11.93
N GLU A 228 -14.10 -5.42 11.47
CA GLU A 228 -14.02 -5.11 10.03
C GLU A 228 -12.67 -5.51 9.45
N TRP A 229 -11.58 -5.25 10.18
CA TRP A 229 -10.23 -5.62 9.80
C TRP A 229 -10.07 -7.13 9.58
N LEU A 230 -10.43 -7.93 10.60
CA LEU A 230 -10.33 -9.39 10.56
C LEU A 230 -11.12 -9.98 9.38
N THR A 231 -12.28 -9.41 9.07
CA THR A 231 -13.12 -9.84 7.96
C THR A 231 -12.59 -9.36 6.60
N GLY A 232 -12.16 -8.10 6.53
CA GLY A 232 -11.79 -7.42 5.30
C GLY A 232 -10.41 -7.83 4.76
N MET A 233 -9.48 -8.13 5.65
CA MET A 233 -8.11 -8.53 5.35
C MET A 233 -7.93 -10.04 5.21
N ARG A 234 -8.96 -10.85 5.53
CA ARG A 234 -8.90 -12.30 5.35
C ARG A 234 -8.51 -12.66 3.91
N GLY A 235 -7.47 -13.48 3.76
CA GLY A 235 -6.93 -13.92 2.47
C GLY A 235 -6.20 -12.84 1.67
N ALA A 236 -5.98 -11.64 2.22
CA ALA A 236 -5.18 -10.62 1.55
C ALA A 236 -3.70 -11.03 1.53
N ARG A 237 -3.04 -10.82 0.38
CA ARG A 237 -1.58 -10.98 0.29
C ARG A 237 -0.92 -9.69 0.75
N HIS A 238 0.00 -9.79 1.70
CA HIS A 238 0.81 -8.65 2.13
C HIS A 238 1.87 -8.28 1.08
N LEU A 239 2.65 -9.25 0.58
CA LEU A 239 3.51 -9.05 -0.61
C LEU A 239 2.98 -9.79 -1.83
N THR A 240 3.23 -9.24 -3.02
CA THR A 240 3.00 -9.92 -4.30
C THR A 240 4.11 -9.54 -5.27
N TRP A 241 4.71 -10.54 -5.91
CA TRP A 241 5.80 -10.39 -6.86
C TRP A 241 5.30 -10.50 -8.30
N SER A 242 6.00 -9.83 -9.23
CA SER A 242 5.84 -10.10 -10.66
C SER A 242 6.22 -11.55 -10.98
N LYS A 243 5.55 -12.14 -11.98
CA LYS A 243 5.76 -13.54 -12.36
C LYS A 243 7.21 -13.77 -12.77
N GLY A 244 7.87 -14.76 -12.15
CA GLY A 244 9.23 -15.20 -12.51
C GLY A 244 10.37 -14.30 -12.05
N PHE A 245 10.11 -13.34 -11.15
CA PHE A 245 11.15 -12.41 -10.68
C PHE A 245 11.81 -12.79 -9.35
N ARG A 246 11.08 -13.49 -8.47
CA ARG A 246 11.58 -13.96 -7.17
C ARG A 246 12.14 -15.36 -7.29
#